data_AF-A0A0G0M705-F1
#
_entry.id   AF-A0A0G0M705-F1
#
_cell.length_a   1.000
_cell.length_b   1.000
_cell.length_c   1.000
_cell.angle_alpha   90.00
_cell.angle_beta   90.00
_cell.angle_gamma   90.00
#
_symmetry.space_group_name_H-M   'P 1'
#
loop_
_entity.id
_entity.type
_entity.pdbx_description
1 polymer ?
#
loop_
_entity_poly.entity_id
_entity_poly.type
_entity_poly.pdbx_seq_one_letter_code
_entity_poly.pdbx_strand_id
1 'polypeptide(L)'
;MYKKILVFTIIILTAIALVASVFPKLKERNINSRVEKANYCNVDTDCLDAGGKCPFGCYNYVNKDSADEISRLIESFDSRCVYGCLSCPTAICENNKCKASCDEGY
;
A
#
# COMPACT_ATOMS: atom_id res chain seq x y z
N MET A 1 -32.09 12.32 33.99
CA MET A 1 -31.06 11.28 33.76
C MET A 1 -30.96 10.84 32.30
N TYR A 2 -32.07 10.55 31.61
CA TYR A 2 -32.06 10.09 30.21
C TYR A 2 -31.35 11.03 29.21
N LYS A 3 -31.51 12.37 29.33
CA LYS A 3 -30.82 13.34 28.45
C LYS A 3 -29.29 13.26 28.55
N LYS A 4 -28.75 13.02 29.75
CA LYS A 4 -27.30 12.88 29.93
C LYS A 4 -26.79 11.59 29.30
N ILE A 5 -27.51 10.49 29.50
CA ILE A 5 -27.18 9.19 28.88
C ILE A 5 -27.21 9.30 27.35
N LEU A 6 -28.24 9.90 26.78
CA LEU A 6 -28.37 10.13 25.34
C LEU A 6 -27.18 10.93 24.77
N VAL A 7 -26.79 12.02 25.44
CA VAL A 7 -25.64 12.85 25.02
C VAL A 7 -24.34 12.05 25.08
N PHE A 8 -24.11 11.27 26.14
CA PHE A 8 -22.93 10.39 26.23
C PHE A 8 -22.89 9.34 25.12
N THR A 9 -24.02 8.71 24.81
CA THR A 9 -24.10 7.73 23.72
C THR A 9 -23.78 8.35 22.36
N ILE A 10 -24.29 9.56 22.09
CA ILE A 10 -23.99 10.28 20.84
C ILE A 10 -22.49 10.58 20.73
N ILE A 11 -21.85 11.04 21.81
CA ILE A 11 -20.40 11.34 21.82
C ILE A 11 -19.58 10.08 21.54
N ILE A 12 -19.95 8.95 22.12
CA ILE A 12 -19.24 7.68 21.89
C ILE A 12 -19.39 7.24 20.43
N LEU A 13 -20.61 7.30 19.87
CA LEU A 13 -20.86 6.91 18.49
C LEU A 13 -20.13 7.82 17.50
N THR A 14 -20.09 9.13 17.75
CA THR A 14 -19.34 10.06 16.90
C THR A 14 -17.84 9.81 16.99
N ALA A 15 -17.30 9.53 18.17
CA ALA A 15 -15.89 9.17 18.34
C ALA A 15 -15.53 7.88 17.58
N ILE A 16 -16.37 6.84 17.66
CA ILE A 16 -16.17 5.57 16.93
C ILE A 16 -16.19 5.82 15.42
N ALA A 17 -17.16 6.59 14.91
CA ALA A 17 -17.27 6.92 13.49
C ALA A 17 -16.03 7.69 12.98
N LEU A 18 -15.51 8.63 13.79
CA LEU A 18 -14.28 9.35 13.46
C LEU A 18 -13.08 8.40 13.35
N VAL A 19 -12.88 7.51 14.31
CA VAL A 19 -11.78 6.53 14.28
C VAL A 19 -11.89 5.63 13.05
N ALA A 20 -13.09 5.11 12.76
CA ALA A 20 -13.34 4.25 11.60
C ALA A 20 -13.02 4.94 10.26
N SER A 21 -13.19 6.26 10.17
CA SER A 21 -12.89 7.04 8.97
C SER A 21 -11.38 7.31 8.76
N VAL A 22 -10.62 7.41 9.85
CA VAL A 22 -9.19 7.77 9.83
C VAL A 22 -8.29 6.54 9.71
N PHE A 23 -8.67 5.42 10.34
CA PHE A 23 -7.83 4.23 10.43
C PHE A 23 -7.40 3.65 9.06
N PRO A 24 -8.28 3.55 8.03
CA PRO A 24 -7.88 3.05 6.72
C PRO A 24 -6.79 3.90 6.06
N LYS A 25 -6.90 5.23 6.17
CA LYS A 25 -5.92 6.18 5.60
C LYS A 25 -4.57 6.09 6.29
N LEU A 26 -4.55 5.84 7.61
CA LEU A 26 -3.31 5.61 8.35
C LEU A 26 -2.64 4.30 7.93
N LYS A 27 -3.42 3.22 7.77
CA LYS A 27 -2.90 1.93 7.29
C LYS A 27 -2.32 2.07 5.87
N GLU A 28 -3.02 2.74 4.97
CA GLU A 28 -2.55 3.03 3.61
C GLU A 28 -1.21 3.78 3.61
N ARG A 29 -1.12 4.89 4.35
CA ARG A 29 0.13 5.67 4.48
C ARG A 29 1.28 4.85 5.05
N ASN A 30 0.99 3.97 6.01
CA ASN A 30 2.00 3.10 6.60
C ASN A 30 2.57 2.12 5.57
N ILE A 31 1.70 1.48 4.79
CA ILE A 31 2.09 0.54 3.74
C ILE A 31 2.90 1.27 2.65
N ASN A 32 2.43 2.43 2.17
CA ASN A 32 3.18 3.25 1.20
C ASN A 32 4.60 3.59 1.70
N SER A 33 4.73 3.99 2.96
CA SER A 33 6.04 4.28 3.55
C SER A 33 6.93 3.03 3.66
N ARG A 34 6.35 1.85 3.91
CA ARG A 34 7.09 0.59 3.93
C ARG A 34 7.59 0.20 2.54
N VAL A 35 6.74 0.33 1.52
CA VAL A 35 7.10 0.11 0.11
C VAL A 35 8.26 1.03 -0.29
N GLU A 36 8.16 2.33 0.02
CA GLU A 36 9.19 3.32 -0.31
C GLU A 36 10.54 3.01 0.36
N LYS A 37 10.51 2.55 1.62
CA LYS A 37 11.71 2.13 2.36
C LYS A 37 12.32 0.84 1.81
N ALA A 38 11.49 -0.10 1.38
CA ALA A 38 11.91 -1.35 0.77
C ALA A 38 12.39 -1.19 -0.68
N ASN A 39 12.07 -0.06 -1.32
CA ASN A 39 12.54 0.28 -2.66
C ASN A 39 14.00 0.75 -2.62
N TYR A 40 14.93 -0.20 -2.63
CA TYR A 40 16.36 0.03 -2.77
C TYR A 40 17.02 -1.13 -3.51
N CYS A 41 18.11 -0.87 -4.21
CA CYS A 41 18.84 -1.88 -4.96
C CYS A 41 20.29 -1.46 -5.22
N ASN A 42 21.14 -2.46 -5.49
CA ASN A 42 22.48 -2.26 -6.02
C ASN A 42 22.60 -2.80 -7.45
N VAL A 43 21.84 -3.83 -7.79
CA VAL A 43 21.80 -4.47 -9.12
C VAL A 43 20.36 -4.84 -9.51
N ASP A 44 20.09 -5.06 -10.80
CA ASP A 44 18.75 -5.38 -11.30
C ASP A 44 18.14 -6.61 -10.63
N THR A 45 18.94 -7.64 -10.34
CA THR A 45 18.48 -8.86 -9.66
C THR A 45 18.07 -8.65 -8.20
N ASP A 46 18.32 -7.46 -7.63
CA ASP A 46 17.78 -7.10 -6.33
C ASP A 46 16.31 -6.69 -6.41
N CYS A 47 15.79 -6.38 -7.59
CA CYS A 47 14.44 -5.85 -7.75
C CYS A 47 13.42 -6.96 -8.02
N LEU A 48 12.41 -7.04 -7.15
CA LEU A 48 11.32 -8.00 -7.27
C LEU A 48 9.98 -7.29 -7.07
N ASP A 49 8.96 -7.73 -7.81
CA ASP A 49 7.59 -7.22 -7.64
C ASP A 49 6.95 -7.83 -6.39
N ALA A 50 6.59 -6.97 -5.42
CA ALA A 50 5.81 -7.38 -4.25
C ALA A 50 4.29 -7.45 -4.52
N GLY A 51 3.87 -7.25 -5.78
CA GLY A 51 2.49 -7.31 -6.23
C GLY A 51 1.80 -5.95 -6.22
N GLY A 52 0.53 -5.96 -6.63
CA GLY A 52 -0.29 -4.76 -6.75
C GLY A 52 -1.64 -4.92 -6.08
N LYS A 53 -2.12 -3.83 -5.47
CA LYS A 53 -3.48 -3.75 -4.96
C LYS A 53 -3.88 -2.30 -4.87
N CYS A 54 -5.12 -1.95 -5.22
CA CYS A 54 -5.58 -0.58 -5.03
C CYS A 54 -5.57 -0.22 -3.54
N PRO A 55 -4.98 0.92 -3.11
CA PRO A 55 -4.50 2.06 -3.90
C PRO A 55 -2.98 2.12 -4.16
N PHE A 56 -2.23 1.05 -3.92
CA PHE A 56 -0.75 0.97 -4.00
C PHE A 56 -0.20 0.82 -5.43
N GLY A 57 -1.00 1.05 -6.47
CA GLY A 57 -0.59 0.79 -7.85
C GLY A 57 -0.46 -0.69 -8.23
N CYS A 58 -0.20 -0.92 -9.51
CA CYS A 58 -0.23 -2.24 -10.16
C CYS A 58 0.95 -3.14 -9.81
N TYR A 59 2.10 -2.54 -9.56
CA TYR A 59 3.36 -3.23 -9.30
C TYR A 59 4.12 -2.43 -8.24
N ASN A 60 4.69 -3.14 -7.27
CA ASN A 60 5.44 -2.55 -6.19
C ASN A 60 6.83 -3.17 -6.18
N TYR A 61 7.72 -2.63 -7.00
CA TYR A 61 9.09 -3.11 -7.09
C TYR A 61 9.91 -2.70 -5.87
N VAL A 62 10.43 -3.68 -5.17
CA VAL A 62 11.20 -3.49 -3.94
C VAL A 62 12.42 -4.41 -3.95
N ASN A 63 13.30 -4.23 -2.97
CA ASN A 63 14.40 -5.17 -2.77
C ASN A 63 13.85 -6.58 -2.49
N LYS A 64 14.44 -7.59 -3.11
CA LYS A 64 14.10 -9.01 -2.97
C LYS A 64 14.04 -9.46 -1.51
N ASP A 65 14.90 -8.90 -0.64
CA ASP A 65 14.96 -9.26 0.78
C ASP A 65 13.72 -8.79 1.56
N SER A 66 12.96 -7.84 1.00
CA SER A 66 11.76 -7.26 1.62
C SER A 66 10.46 -7.63 0.87
N ALA A 67 10.55 -8.26 -0.31
CA ALA A 67 9.40 -8.46 -1.19
C ALA A 67 8.25 -9.23 -0.52
N ASP A 68 8.55 -10.34 0.16
CA ASP A 68 7.55 -11.14 0.87
C ASP A 68 6.84 -10.38 2.00
N GLU A 69 7.57 -9.54 2.74
CA GLU A 69 6.96 -8.71 3.79
C GLU A 69 6.00 -7.69 3.18
N ILE A 70 6.47 -6.97 2.15
CA ILE A 70 5.69 -5.93 1.48
C ILE A 70 4.45 -6.52 0.81
N SER A 71 4.58 -7.68 0.18
CA SER A 71 3.46 -8.38 -0.46
C SER A 71 2.36 -8.70 0.54
N ARG A 72 2.70 -9.30 1.69
CA ARG A 72 1.73 -9.57 2.76
C ARG A 72 1.05 -8.30 3.30
N LEU A 73 1.80 -7.19 3.39
CA LEU A 73 1.24 -5.91 3.84
C LEU A 73 0.21 -5.38 2.84
N ILE A 74 0.54 -5.37 1.55
CA ILE A 74 -0.34 -4.96 0.45
C ILE A 74 -1.59 -5.84 0.42
N GLU A 75 -1.43 -7.16 0.47
CA GLU A 75 -2.54 -8.12 0.46
C GLU A 75 -3.49 -7.92 1.65
N SER A 76 -2.96 -7.61 2.84
CA SER A 76 -3.76 -7.39 4.05
C SER A 76 -4.66 -6.15 4.00
N PHE A 77 -4.47 -5.25 3.03
CA PHE A 77 -5.22 -4.02 2.94
C PHE A 77 -6.63 -4.29 2.40
N ASP A 78 -7.65 -3.79 3.09
CA ASP A 78 -9.03 -3.89 2.64
C ASP A 78 -9.29 -2.85 1.54
N SER A 79 -9.19 -3.29 0.29
CA SER A 79 -9.32 -2.43 -0.87
C SER A 79 -10.77 -2.24 -1.26
N ARG A 80 -11.17 -0.99 -1.48
CA ARG A 80 -12.52 -0.61 -1.94
C ARG A 80 -12.54 -0.05 -3.37
N CYS A 81 -11.44 -0.17 -4.08
CA CYS A 81 -11.27 0.39 -5.41
C CYS A 81 -10.74 -0.65 -6.38
N VAL A 82 -11.09 -0.45 -7.65
CA VAL A 82 -10.72 -1.33 -8.76
C VAL A 82 -10.13 -0.44 -9.85
N TYR A 83 -8.96 -0.82 -10.36
CA TYR A 83 -8.36 -0.23 -11.55
C TYR A 83 -7.79 -1.34 -12.42
N GLY A 84 -7.65 -1.07 -13.71
CA GLY A 84 -6.95 -1.94 -14.66
C GLY A 84 -5.45 -1.73 -14.61
N CYS A 85 -4.68 -2.79 -14.87
CA CYS A 85 -3.23 -2.76 -14.92
C CYS A 85 -2.73 -3.18 -16.30
N LEU A 86 -1.81 -2.41 -16.85
CA LEU A 86 -1.02 -2.81 -18.01
C LEU A 86 0.07 -3.76 -17.54
N SER A 87 0.31 -4.86 -18.26
CA SER A 87 1.36 -5.80 -17.91
C SER A 87 2.74 -5.16 -18.05
N CYS A 88 3.49 -5.11 -16.96
CA CYS A 88 4.89 -4.72 -16.96
C CYS A 88 5.66 -5.74 -16.11
N PRO A 89 6.30 -6.75 -16.71
CA PRO A 89 6.83 -7.88 -15.97
C PRO A 89 8.24 -7.64 -15.40
N THR A 90 8.92 -6.58 -15.81
CA THR A 90 10.35 -6.40 -15.58
C THR A 90 10.68 -5.16 -14.76
N ALA A 91 11.69 -5.28 -13.90
CA ALA A 91 12.20 -4.21 -13.06
C ALA A 91 13.71 -4.09 -13.22
N ILE A 92 14.21 -2.86 -13.22
CA ILE A 92 15.63 -2.54 -13.26
C ILE A 92 16.02 -1.72 -12.03
N CYS A 93 17.29 -1.79 -11.66
CA CYS A 93 17.87 -0.94 -10.64
C CYS A 93 18.42 0.34 -11.27
N GLU A 94 17.71 1.45 -11.07
CA GLU A 94 18.13 2.75 -11.58
C GLU A 94 18.19 3.75 -10.43
N ASN A 95 19.34 4.43 -10.26
CA ASN A 95 19.56 5.40 -9.19
C ASN A 95 19.28 4.80 -7.78
N ASN A 96 19.74 3.58 -7.54
CA ASN A 96 19.53 2.81 -6.29
C ASN A 96 18.06 2.57 -5.93
N LYS A 97 17.16 2.63 -6.93
CA LYS A 97 15.72 2.43 -6.78
C LYS A 97 15.24 1.41 -7.81
N CYS A 98 14.37 0.50 -7.39
CA CYS A 98 13.75 -0.43 -8.33
C CYS A 98 12.69 0.32 -9.13
N LYS A 99 12.83 0.33 -10.46
CA LYS A 99 11.90 0.97 -11.39
C LYS A 99 11.35 -0.04 -12.37
N ALA A 100 10.13 0.21 -12.81
CA ALA A 100 9.52 -0.54 -13.90
C ALA A 100 10.38 -0.37 -15.17
N SER A 101 10.72 -1.48 -15.82
CA SER A 101 11.21 -1.50 -17.19
C SER A 101 10.12 -2.20 -17.99
N CYS A 102 9.26 -1.42 -18.62
CA CYS A 102 8.24 -1.97 -19.51
C CYS A 102 8.80 -1.80 -20.91
N ASP A 103 9.24 -2.88 -21.55
CA ASP A 103 9.50 -2.82 -22.98
C ASP A 103 8.16 -2.50 -23.66
N GLU A 104 8.07 -1.31 -24.26
CA GLU A 104 6.98 -0.95 -25.16
C GLU A 104 7.12 -1.84 -26.41
N GLY A 105 6.60 -3.07 -26.32
CA GLY A 105 6.37 -3.89 -27.50
C GLY A 105 5.38 -3.16 -28.41
N TYR A 106 5.92 -2.57 -29.49
CA TYR A 106 5.15 -2.08 -30.64
C TYR A 106 4.22 -3.15 -31.21
#